data_AF-A0A0R1MMM9-F1
#
_entry.id   AF-A0A0R1MMM9-F1
#
_cell.length_a   1.000
_cell.length_b   1.000
_cell.length_c   1.000
_cell.angle_alpha   90.00
_cell.angle_beta   90.00
_cell.angle_gamma   90.00
#
_symmetry.space_group_name_H-M   'P 1'
#
loop_
_entity.id
_entity.type
_entity.pdbx_description
1 polymer ?
#
loop_
_entity_poly.entity_id
_entity_poly.type
_entity_poly.pdbx_seq_one_letter_code
_entity_poly.pdbx_strand_id
1 'polypeptide(L)' 'MPMKPQKLEKIVLSQGFSLVKGKGKGSHRRYQHPDGRTTEINFHSKEIRKGTQEEIFKQIGYVPKRQWKKVS' A
#
# COMPACT_ATOMS: atom_id res chain seq x y z
N MET A 1 4.10 -13.36 -3.31
CA MET A 1 4.21 -12.74 -4.64
C MET A 1 4.30 -11.24 -4.45
N PRO A 2 5.21 -10.55 -5.15
CA PRO A 2 5.28 -9.09 -5.10
C PRO A 2 3.96 -8.49 -5.61
N MET A 3 3.47 -7.45 -4.96
CA MET A 3 2.24 -6.78 -5.35
C MET A 3 2.54 -5.61 -6.29
N LYS A 4 1.72 -5.41 -7.33
CA LYS A 4 1.80 -4.21 -8.17
C LYS A 4 1.36 -2.97 -7.37
N PRO A 5 1.98 -1.79 -7.57
CA PRO A 5 1.61 -0.55 -6.86
C PRO A 5 0.11 -0.24 -6.94
N GLN A 6 -0.51 -0.47 -8.11
CA GLN A 6 -1.95 -0.26 -8.34
C GLN A 6 -2.84 -1.15 -7.47
N LYS A 7 -2.40 -2.38 -7.17
CA LYS A 7 -3.16 -3.29 -6.30
C LYS A 7 -3.01 -2.88 -4.83
N LEU A 8 -1.83 -2.40 -4.45
CA LEU A 8 -1.59 -1.89 -3.11
C LEU A 8 -2.38 -0.59 -2.85
N GLU A 9 -2.43 0.32 -3.83
CA GLU A 9 -3.27 1.53 -3.79
C GLU A 9 -4.73 1.20 -3.51
N LYS A 10 -5.31 0.22 -4.21
CA LYS A 10 -6.70 -0.21 -3.97
C LYS A 10 -6.93 -0.68 -2.53
N ILE A 11 -5.97 -1.39 -1.94
CA ILE A 11 -6.06 -1.82 -0.54
C ILE A 11 -6.02 -0.61 0.39
N VAL A 12 -5.06 0.31 0.17
CA VAL A 12 -4.91 1.55 0.95
C VAL A 12 -6.21 2.37 0.91
N LEU A 13 -6.77 2.60 -0.27
CA LEU A 13 -8.05 3.31 -0.43
C LEU A 13 -9.22 2.57 0.26
N SER A 14 -9.26 1.24 0.18
CA SER A 14 -10.26 0.42 0.88
C SER A 14 -10.12 0.47 2.41
N GLN A 15 -8.99 0.91 2.96
CA GLN A 15 -8.80 1.14 4.39
C GLN A 15 -9.19 2.57 4.81
N GLY A 16 -9.81 3.36 3.93
CA GLY A 16 -10.27 4.72 4.23
C GLY A 16 -9.25 5.82 3.99
N PHE A 17 -8.09 5.49 3.42
CA PHE A 17 -7.09 6.49 3.05
C PHE A 17 -7.51 7.23 1.78
N SER A 18 -7.10 8.49 1.66
CA SER A 18 -7.29 9.34 0.48
C SER A 18 -5.96 9.83 -0.07
N LEU A 19 -5.87 9.94 -1.40
CA LEU A 19 -4.69 10.47 -2.08
C LEU A 19 -4.51 11.96 -1.77
N VAL A 20 -3.33 12.33 -1.26
CA VAL A 20 -2.98 13.73 -1.01
C VAL A 20 -2.25 14.27 -2.24
N LYS A 21 -2.99 15.01 -3.08
CA LYS A 21 -2.45 15.63 -4.30
C LYS A 21 -1.33 16.61 -3.94
N GLY A 22 -0.25 16.60 -4.72
CA GLY A 22 0.88 17.53 -4.55
C GLY A 22 1.84 17.23 -3.39
N LYS A 23 1.58 16.21 -2.55
CA LYS A 23 2.49 15.81 -1.45
C LYS A 23 3.43 14.64 -1.80
N GLY A 24 3.29 14.07 -3.00
CA GLY A 24 4.18 13.03 -3.52
C GLY A 24 5.35 13.64 -4.30
N LYS A 25 6.56 13.06 -4.19
CA LYS A 25 7.72 13.47 -4.98
C LYS A 25 7.90 12.55 -6.18
N GLY A 26 7.87 13.10 -7.40
CA GLY A 26 7.98 12.32 -8.63
C GLY A 26 6.84 11.29 -8.76
N SER A 27 7.18 10.03 -9.03
CA SER A 27 6.21 8.93 -9.14
C SER A 27 5.72 8.37 -7.80
N HIS A 28 6.04 9.03 -6.67
CA HIS A 28 5.52 8.62 -5.37
C HIS A 28 4.16 9.26 -5.14
N ARG A 29 3.21 8.49 -4.58
CA ARG A 29 1.90 8.99 -4.16
C ARG A 29 1.77 8.84 -2.66
N ARG A 30 1.39 9.92 -1.99
CA ARG A 30 1.14 9.95 -0.54
C ARG A 30 -0.35 9.87 -0.25
N TYR A 31 -0.70 9.08 0.75
CA TYR A 31 -2.07 8.89 1.20
C TYR A 31 -2.19 9.25 2.68
N GLN A 32 -3.33 9.80 3.05
CA GLN A 32 -3.66 10.16 4.42
C GLN A 32 -5.02 9.60 4.80
N HIS A 33 -5.11 9.08 6.01
CA HIS A 33 -6.36 8.67 6.63
C HIS A 33 -6.82 9.78 7.59
N PRO A 34 -8.14 10.00 7.76
CA PRO A 34 -8.67 11.02 8.66
C PRO A 34 -8.25 10.87 10.14
N ASP A 35 -7.83 9.68 10.56
CA ASP A 35 -7.27 9.43 11.91
C ASP A 35 -5.82 9.90 12.09
N GLY A 36 -5.21 10.50 11.07
CA GLY A 36 -3.84 11.02 11.11
C GLY A 36 -2.77 10.07 10.56
N ARG A 37 -3.09 8.80 10.24
CA ARG A 37 -2.13 7.88 9.62
C ARG A 37 -1.80 8.30 8.19
N THR A 38 -0.57 8.05 7.77
CA THR A 38 -0.10 8.32 6.40
C THR A 38 0.70 7.15 5.84
N THR A 39 0.64 6.97 4.53
CA THR A 39 1.47 6.00 3.82
C THR A 39 1.88 6.53 2.45
N GLU A 40 2.93 5.96 1.86
CA GLU A 40 3.46 6.37 0.55
C GLU A 40 3.72 5.14 -0.31
N ILE A 41 3.33 5.21 -1.59
CA ILE A 41 3.52 4.13 -2.57
C ILE A 41 4.34 4.66 -3.74
N ASN A 42 5.39 3.93 -4.13
CA ASN A 42 6.18 4.22 -5.32
C ASN A 42 5.53 3.63 -6.59
N PHE A 43 5.19 4.47 -7.58
CA PHE A 43 4.58 4.02 -8.85
C PHE A 43 5.58 3.83 -9.99
N HIS A 44 6.86 4.14 -9.80
CA HIS A 44 7.88 3.89 -10.82
C HIS A 44 8.23 2.40 -10.95
N SER A 45 8.11 1.63 -9.86
CA SER A 45 8.46 0.22 -9.85
C SER A 45 7.32 -0.65 -10.38
N LYS A 46 7.64 -1.66 -11.20
CA LYS A 46 6.66 -2.65 -11.67
C LYS A 46 6.07 -3.46 -10.51
N GLU A 47 6.85 -3.67 -9.45
CA GLU A 47 6.52 -4.48 -8.28
C GLU A 47 7.00 -3.81 -6.99
N ILE A 48 6.21 -3.95 -5.92
CA ILE A 48 6.56 -3.50 -4.57
C ILE A 48 7.35 -4.62 -3.88
N ARG A 49 8.53 -4.26 -3.33
CA ARG A 49 9.33 -5.20 -2.52
C ARG A 49 8.52 -5.66 -1.31
N LYS A 50 8.70 -6.93 -0.93
CA LYS A 50 7.94 -7.54 0.19
C LYS A 50 8.04 -6.71 1.48
N GLY A 51 9.23 -6.26 1.86
CA GLY A 51 9.42 -5.43 3.07
C GLY A 51 8.65 -4.11 3.04
N THR A 52 8.71 -3.38 1.92
CA THR A 52 7.93 -2.14 1.72
C THR A 52 6.44 -2.41 1.79
N GLN A 53 5.97 -3.51 1.19
CA GLN A 53 4.57 -3.91 1.24
C GLN A 53 4.12 -4.21 2.69
N GLU A 54 4.92 -4.96 3.45
CA GLU A 54 4.63 -5.30 4.84
C GLU A 54 4.62 -4.06 5.75
N GLU A 55 5.52 -3.11 5.51
CA GLU A 55 5.53 -1.84 6.23
C GLU A 55 4.28 -1.00 5.94
N ILE A 56 3.88 -0.90 4.67
CA ILE A 56 2.64 -0.21 4.27
C ILE A 56 1.42 -0.87 4.93
N PHE A 57 1.35 -2.21 4.96
CA PHE A 57 0.28 -2.93 5.65
C PHE A 57 0.22 -2.61 7.14
N LYS A 58 1.38 -2.55 7.81
CA LYS A 58 1.45 -2.14 9.21
C LYS A 58 0.97 -0.71 9.41
N GLN A 59 1.39 0.23 8.56
CA GLN A 59 0.97 1.63 8.61
C GLN A 59 -0.54 1.80 8.45
N ILE A 60 -1.16 1.06 7.52
CA ILE A 60 -2.61 1.15 7.26
C ILE A 60 -3.44 0.23 8.16
N GLY A 61 -2.81 -0.54 9.06
CA GLY A 61 -3.50 -1.48 9.95
C GLY A 61 -4.12 -2.67 9.23
N TYR A 62 -3.64 -3.00 8.03
CA TYR A 62 -4.15 -4.09 7.22
C TYR A 62 -3.47 -5.41 7.58
N VAL A 63 -4.24 -6.39 8.02
CA VAL A 63 -3.76 -7.77 8.19
C VAL A 63 -4.17 -8.57 6.96
N PRO A 64 -3.22 -8.97 6.08
CA PRO A 64 -3.56 -9.79 4.94
C PRO A 64 -4.15 -11.11 5.41
N LYS A 65 -5.35 -11.46 4.92
CA LYS A 65 -5.91 -12.79 5.13
C LYS A 65 -4.91 -13.80 4.58
N ARG A 66 -4.37 -14.65 5.44
CA ARG A 66 -3.36 -15.64 5.10
C ARG A 66 -3.96 -16.58 4.05
N GLN A 67 -3.63 -16.39 2.78
CA GLN A 67 -3.94 -17.37 1.75
C GLN A 67 -3.10 -18.61 2.06
N TRP A 68 -3.69 -19.60 2.73
CA TRP A 68 -3.16 -20.95 2.68
C TRP A 68 -3.15 -21.37 1.21
N LYS A 69 -1.97 -21.37 0.60
CA LYS A 69 -1.78 -22.21 -0.57
C LYS A 69 -1.88 -23.63 -0.04
N LYS A 70 -2.96 -24.34 -0.38
CA LYS A 70 -2.97 -25.80 -0.32
C LYS A 70 -1.71 -26.25 -1.05
N VAL A 71 -0.76 -26.78 -0.31
CA VAL A 71 0.31 -27.59 -0.87
C VAL A 71 -0.40 -28.90 -1.19
N SER A 72 -0.72 -29.10 -2.46
CA SER A 72 -1.12 -30.40 -3.01
C SER A 72 0.14 -31.19 -3.33
#